data_AF-A0A925B7I6-F1
#
_entry.id   AF-A0A925B7I6-F1
#
_cell.length_a   1.000
_cell.length_b   1.000
_cell.length_c   1.000
_cell.angle_alpha   90.00
_cell.angle_beta   90.00
_cell.angle_gamma   90.00
#
_symmetry.space_group_name_H-M   'P 1'
#
loop_
_entity.id
_entity.type
_entity.pdbx_description
1 polymer ?
#
loop_
_entity_poly.entity_id
_entity_poly.type
_entity_poly.pdbx_seq_one_letter_code
_entity_poly.pdbx_strand_id
1 'polypeptide(L)'
;MSGPKPSFHPSPSKPKLRLPKGSCDSHVHVFGPASVFPYAKDAPFVPADASREALFAMHALLGVEHCVIVQSTCHGFDNSVVADALKAKQGTYCGIALAPVSVDDGELKRLDGLGFRGL
;
A
#
# COMPACT_ATOMS: atom_id res chain seq x y z
N MET A 1 -25.43 9.50 6.82
CA MET A 1 -24.26 10.33 6.48
C MET A 1 -23.47 9.58 5.42
N SER A 2 -23.16 10.19 4.28
CA SER A 2 -22.25 9.55 3.31
C SER A 2 -20.89 9.36 3.98
N GLY A 3 -20.29 8.17 3.84
CA GLY A 3 -18.95 7.91 4.37
C GLY A 3 -17.89 8.88 3.82
N PRO A 4 -16.66 8.82 4.33
CA PRO A 4 -15.57 9.63 3.81
C PRO A 4 -15.43 9.44 2.30
N LYS A 5 -15.15 10.53 1.58
CA LYS A 5 -14.97 10.49 0.13
C LYS A 5 -13.66 9.74 -0.19
N PRO A 6 -13.65 8.81 -1.16
CA PRO A 6 -12.42 8.18 -1.63
C PRO A 6 -11.36 9.19 -2.05
N SER A 7 -10.11 8.93 -1.70
CA SER A 7 -8.93 9.68 -2.15
C SER A 7 -8.55 9.40 -3.61
N PHE A 8 -9.24 8.45 -4.26
CA PHE A 8 -9.00 8.01 -5.62
C PHE A 8 -10.29 8.11 -6.47
N HIS A 9 -10.13 8.16 -7.79
CA HIS A 9 -11.26 8.14 -8.72
C HIS A 9 -11.78 6.70 -8.85
N PRO A 10 -13.07 6.40 -8.57
CA PRO A 10 -13.57 5.02 -8.52
C PRO A 10 -13.66 4.34 -9.90
N SER A 11 -13.74 5.14 -10.97
CA SER A 11 -13.84 4.65 -12.36
C SER A 11 -12.88 5.39 -13.29
N PRO A 12 -11.54 5.24 -13.13
CA PRO A 12 -10.58 5.95 -13.95
C PRO A 12 -10.66 5.50 -15.42
N SER A 13 -10.35 6.38 -16.36
CA SER A 13 -10.32 6.04 -17.78
C SER A 13 -9.06 5.23 -18.12
N LYS A 14 -9.13 4.41 -19.16
CA LYS A 14 -7.96 3.69 -19.66
C LYS A 14 -6.98 4.68 -20.33
N PRO A 15 -5.70 4.69 -19.94
CA PRO A 15 -4.71 5.56 -20.59
C PRO A 15 -4.53 5.20 -22.07
N LYS A 16 -4.27 6.22 -22.91
CA LYS A 16 -3.84 6.01 -24.31
C LYS A 16 -2.39 5.52 -24.39
N LEU A 17 -1.56 5.94 -23.44
CA LEU A 17 -0.19 5.47 -23.29
C LEU A 17 -0.21 4.00 -22.87
N ARG A 18 0.53 3.16 -23.60
CA ARG A 18 0.80 1.78 -23.19
C ARG A 18 2.13 1.77 -22.44
N LEU A 19 2.11 1.28 -21.22
CA LEU A 19 3.33 1.13 -20.43
C LEU A 19 4.21 0.02 -21.05
N PRO A 20 5.55 0.21 -21.06
CA PRO A 20 6.48 -0.87 -21.39
C PRO A 20 6.30 -2.08 -20.44
N LYS A 21 6.63 -3.28 -20.93
CA LYS A 21 6.71 -4.47 -20.08
C LYS A 21 7.66 -4.23 -18.91
N GLY A 22 7.30 -4.71 -17.72
CA GLY A 22 8.08 -4.53 -16.49
C GLY A 22 7.94 -3.14 -15.85
N SER A 23 7.00 -2.31 -16.30
CA SER A 23 6.78 -0.99 -15.69
C SER A 23 6.41 -1.10 -14.21
N CYS A 24 7.01 -0.23 -13.40
CA CYS A 24 6.86 -0.19 -11.95
C CYS A 24 6.15 1.09 -11.52
N ASP A 25 5.09 0.96 -10.71
CA ASP A 25 4.58 2.07 -9.90
C ASP A 25 5.33 2.12 -8.57
N SER A 26 6.25 3.07 -8.46
CA SER A 26 7.17 3.15 -7.32
C SER A 26 6.61 3.90 -6.11
N HIS A 27 5.36 4.36 -6.13
CA HIS A 27 4.81 5.09 -5.00
C HIS A 27 3.27 5.05 -4.94
N VAL A 28 2.75 4.14 -4.13
CA VAL A 28 1.31 4.04 -3.82
C VAL A 28 1.08 3.77 -2.35
N HIS A 29 -0.17 3.96 -1.90
CA HIS A 29 -0.62 3.59 -0.56
C HIS A 29 -1.86 2.71 -0.65
N VAL A 30 -2.07 1.90 0.39
CA VAL A 30 -3.31 1.17 0.65
C VAL A 30 -3.87 1.63 2.00
N PHE A 31 -5.19 1.77 2.09
CA PHE A 31 -5.88 2.23 3.30
C PHE A 31 -6.96 1.26 3.71
N GLY A 32 -6.89 0.76 4.94
CA GLY A 32 -7.91 -0.09 5.51
C GLY A 32 -8.14 -1.42 4.76
N PRO A 33 -9.31 -2.06 4.94
CA PRO A 33 -10.45 -1.53 5.66
C PRO A 33 -10.19 -1.37 7.17
N ALA A 34 -10.71 -0.30 7.78
CA ALA A 34 -10.46 0.03 9.19
C ALA A 34 -10.87 -1.07 10.19
N SER A 35 -11.82 -1.94 9.80
CA SER A 35 -12.27 -3.08 10.60
C SER A 35 -11.26 -4.22 10.70
N VAL A 36 -10.31 -4.29 9.77
CA VAL A 36 -9.25 -5.31 9.70
C VAL A 36 -7.89 -4.68 10.00
N PHE A 37 -7.65 -3.49 9.43
CA PHE A 37 -6.43 -2.71 9.59
C PHE A 37 -6.81 -1.35 10.18
N PRO A 38 -6.89 -1.22 11.51
CA PRO A 38 -7.21 0.05 12.15
C PRO A 38 -6.21 1.15 11.76
N TYR A 39 -6.71 2.38 11.70
CA TYR A 39 -5.84 3.55 11.60
C TYR A 39 -5.17 3.82 12.96
N ALA A 40 -3.98 4.42 12.93
CA ALA A 40 -3.25 4.76 14.13
C ALA A 40 -4.04 5.73 15.02
N LYS A 41 -3.90 5.60 16.34
CA LYS A 41 -4.60 6.47 17.30
C LYS A 41 -4.27 7.95 17.09
N ASP A 42 -3.02 8.24 16.77
CA ASP A 42 -2.52 9.60 16.53
C ASP A 42 -2.38 9.88 15.02
N ALA A 43 -3.19 9.20 14.19
CA ALA A 43 -3.18 9.39 12.75
C ALA A 43 -3.48 10.87 12.40
N PRO A 44 -2.67 11.51 11.53
CA PRO A 44 -2.89 12.91 11.15
C PRO A 44 -4.17 13.10 10.32
N PHE A 45 -4.70 12.03 9.73
CA PHE A 45 -5.97 11.98 9.01
C PHE A 45 -6.51 10.55 8.97
N VAL A 46 -7.83 10.41 8.75
CA VAL A 46 -8.51 9.12 8.52
C VAL A 46 -9.09 9.14 7.11
N PRO A 47 -8.52 8.39 6.15
CA PRO A 47 -9.03 8.33 4.79
C PRO A 47 -10.26 7.42 4.69
N ALA A 48 -10.97 7.52 3.56
CA ALA A 48 -11.82 6.42 3.14
C ALA A 48 -10.98 5.20 2.77
N ASP A 49 -11.54 4.01 2.96
CA ASP A 49 -10.84 2.77 2.63
C ASP A 49 -10.49 2.72 1.13
N ALA A 50 -9.26 2.32 0.86
CA ALA A 50 -8.66 2.15 -0.45
C ALA A 50 -7.87 0.82 -0.43
N SER A 51 -8.61 -0.28 -0.61
CA SER A 51 -8.08 -1.62 -0.37
C SER A 51 -7.04 -2.05 -1.41
N ARG A 52 -6.27 -3.09 -1.09
CA ARG A 52 -5.33 -3.70 -2.04
C ARG A 52 -6.02 -4.19 -3.31
N GLU A 53 -7.28 -4.63 -3.23
CA GLU A 53 -8.04 -5.09 -4.41
C GLU A 53 -8.30 -3.93 -5.38
N ALA A 54 -8.61 -2.74 -4.86
CA ALA A 54 -8.76 -1.53 -5.67
C ALA A 54 -7.43 -1.15 -6.35
N LEU A 55 -6.31 -1.22 -5.61
CA LEU A 55 -4.97 -1.01 -6.17
C LEU A 55 -4.66 -2.00 -7.29
N PHE A 56 -4.92 -3.30 -7.08
CA PHE A 56 -4.64 -4.33 -8.08
C PHE A 56 -5.49 -4.17 -9.33
N ALA A 57 -6.77 -3.81 -9.19
CA ALA A 57 -7.64 -3.51 -10.31
C ALA A 57 -7.14 -2.29 -11.09
N MET A 58 -6.69 -1.25 -10.39
CA MET A 58 -6.08 -0.07 -11.01
C MET A 58 -4.81 -0.44 -11.80
N HIS A 59 -3.89 -1.20 -11.20
CA HIS A 59 -2.67 -1.64 -11.88
C HIS A 59 -2.96 -2.50 -13.12
N ALA A 60 -3.95 -3.39 -13.04
CA ALA A 60 -4.39 -4.17 -14.20
C ALA A 60 -4.94 -3.28 -15.33
N LEU A 61 -5.68 -2.21 -14.99
CA LEU A 61 -6.18 -1.24 -15.97
C LEU A 61 -5.04 -0.44 -16.63
N LEU A 62 -4.06 0.00 -15.83
CA LEU A 62 -2.94 0.83 -16.26
C LEU A 62 -1.85 0.04 -16.99
N GLY A 63 -1.75 -1.27 -16.78
CA GLY A 63 -0.68 -2.12 -17.29
C GLY A 63 0.60 -2.06 -16.45
N VAL A 64 0.47 -1.82 -15.14
CA VAL A 64 1.58 -1.84 -14.18
C VAL A 64 1.87 -3.29 -13.77
N GLU A 65 3.12 -3.71 -13.89
CA GLU A 65 3.55 -5.09 -13.59
C GLU A 65 4.28 -5.20 -12.25
N HIS A 66 4.98 -4.14 -11.82
CA HIS A 66 5.70 -4.08 -10.55
C HIS A 66 5.22 -2.90 -9.69
N CYS A 67 5.38 -2.99 -8.37
CA CYS A 67 4.95 -1.92 -7.48
C CYS A 67 5.78 -1.83 -6.20
N VAL A 68 5.94 -0.60 -5.71
CA VAL A 68 6.41 -0.29 -4.36
C VAL A 68 5.25 0.31 -3.56
N ILE A 69 4.73 -0.42 -2.57
CA ILE A 69 3.69 0.08 -1.66
C ILE A 69 4.37 0.76 -0.47
N VAL A 70 4.09 2.05 -0.28
CA VAL A 70 4.67 2.85 0.79
C VAL A 70 3.71 2.87 1.97
N GLN A 71 4.18 2.48 3.16
CA GLN A 71 3.40 2.59 4.38
C GLN A 71 3.00 4.04 4.63
N SER A 72 1.72 4.26 4.89
CA SER A 72 1.18 5.59 5.17
C SER A 72 1.16 5.86 6.67
N THR A 73 1.41 7.13 7.03
CA THR A 73 1.36 7.60 8.41
C THR A 73 -0.02 7.45 9.05
N CYS A 74 -1.10 7.29 8.28
CA CYS A 74 -2.43 7.01 8.82
C CYS A 74 -2.53 5.62 9.49
N HIS A 75 -1.68 4.67 9.14
CA HIS A 75 -1.55 3.37 9.81
C HIS A 75 -0.37 3.32 10.81
N GLY A 76 0.43 4.39 10.90
CA GLY A 76 1.58 4.47 11.80
C GLY A 76 2.59 3.35 11.55
N PHE A 77 3.12 2.78 12.63
CA PHE A 77 4.07 1.65 12.58
C PHE A 77 3.39 0.28 12.43
N ASP A 78 2.06 0.22 12.36
CA ASP A 78 1.36 -1.02 12.01
C ASP A 78 1.39 -1.22 10.50
N ASN A 79 2.41 -1.96 10.04
CA ASN A 79 2.64 -2.27 8.64
C ASN A 79 1.76 -3.42 8.10
N SER A 80 0.79 -3.91 8.87
CA SER A 80 0.00 -5.10 8.52
C SER A 80 -0.79 -4.96 7.22
N VAL A 81 -1.33 -3.78 6.92
CA VAL A 81 -2.07 -3.52 5.67
C VAL A 81 -1.19 -3.66 4.43
N VAL A 82 0.05 -3.18 4.50
CA VAL A 82 1.02 -3.33 3.41
C VAL A 82 1.50 -4.77 3.34
N ALA A 83 1.84 -5.40 4.48
CA ALA A 83 2.26 -6.79 4.52
C ALA A 83 1.22 -7.74 3.90
N ASP A 84 -0.07 -7.51 4.15
CA ASP A 84 -1.17 -8.26 3.54
C ASP A 84 -1.24 -8.05 2.00
N ALA A 85 -1.03 -6.82 1.53
CA ALA A 85 -0.97 -6.55 0.10
C ALA A 85 0.23 -7.25 -0.58
N LEU A 86 1.42 -7.23 0.04
CA LEU A 86 2.61 -7.91 -0.47
C LEU A 86 2.44 -9.43 -0.53
N LYS A 87 1.82 -10.02 0.50
CA LYS A 87 1.51 -11.46 0.53
C LYS A 87 0.63 -11.91 -0.64
N ALA A 88 -0.24 -11.03 -1.14
CA ALA A 88 -1.10 -11.30 -2.30
C ALA A 88 -0.41 -11.11 -3.67
N LYS A 89 0.75 -10.43 -3.73
CA LYS A 89 1.48 -10.12 -4.97
C LYS A 89 2.95 -10.52 -4.91
N GLN A 90 3.21 -11.71 -4.34
CA GLN A 90 4.55 -12.25 -4.15
C GLN A 90 5.39 -12.16 -5.43
N GLY A 91 6.57 -11.54 -5.32
CA GLY A 91 7.57 -11.47 -6.39
C GLY A 91 7.43 -10.28 -7.34
N THR A 92 6.29 -9.59 -7.39
CA THR A 92 6.14 -8.39 -8.24
C THR A 92 6.01 -7.10 -7.45
N TYR A 93 5.63 -7.17 -6.17
CA TYR A 93 5.43 -6.02 -5.30
C TYR A 93 6.41 -6.07 -4.13
N CYS A 94 6.93 -4.91 -3.72
CA CYS A 94 7.67 -4.75 -2.47
C CYS A 94 7.12 -3.57 -1.66
N GLY A 95 7.53 -3.46 -0.39
CA GLY A 95 7.05 -2.43 0.51
C GLY A 95 8.14 -1.52 1.07
N ILE A 96 7.74 -0.30 1.45
CA ILE A 96 8.49 0.57 2.36
C ILE A 96 7.72 0.62 3.68
N ALA A 97 8.36 0.23 4.78
CA ALA A 97 7.73 0.16 6.10
C ALA A 97 7.91 1.48 6.86
N LEU A 98 7.04 1.78 7.82
CA LEU A 98 7.37 2.74 8.87
C LEU A 98 7.78 1.99 10.13
N ALA A 99 8.86 2.43 10.75
CA ALA A 99 9.35 1.89 12.02
C ALA A 99 9.83 3.02 12.94
N PRO A 100 9.79 2.85 14.27
CA PRO A 100 10.40 3.80 15.18
C PRO A 100 11.92 3.84 14.97
N VAL A 101 12.55 4.97 15.28
CA VAL A 101 14.02 5.13 15.19
C VAL A 101 14.78 4.11 16.05
N SER A 102 14.13 3.62 17.12
CA SER A 102 14.67 2.61 18.04
C SER A 102 14.37 1.16 17.63
N VAL A 103 13.91 0.92 16.40
CA VAL A 103 13.61 -0.44 15.91
C VAL A 103 14.85 -1.33 15.98
N ASP A 104 14.69 -2.57 16.42
CA ASP A 104 15.78 -3.53 16.49
C ASP A 104 15.97 -4.33 15.19
N ASP A 105 17.15 -4.94 15.04
CA ASP A 105 17.50 -5.75 13.87
C ASP A 105 16.57 -6.96 13.67
N GLY A 106 15.97 -7.49 14.73
CA GLY A 106 15.04 -8.62 14.67
C GLY A 106 13.77 -8.23 13.93
N GLU A 107 13.22 -7.06 14.26
CA GLU A 107 12.05 -6.50 13.59
C GLU A 107 12.37 -6.11 12.14
N LEU A 108 13.55 -5.53 11.88
CA LEU A 108 13.98 -5.25 10.50
C LEU A 108 14.08 -6.52 9.65
N LYS A 109 14.62 -7.61 10.20
CA LYS A 109 14.65 -8.92 9.53
C LYS A 109 13.25 -9.49 9.31
N ARG A 110 12.33 -9.29 10.26
CA ARG A 110 10.93 -9.70 10.11
C ARG A 110 10.25 -8.94 8.95
N LEU A 111 10.44 -7.62 8.87
CA LEU A 111 9.93 -6.79 7.78
C LEU A 111 10.52 -7.21 6.43
N ASP A 112 11.82 -7.46 6.36
CA ASP A 112 12.46 -7.99 5.14
C ASP A 112 11.84 -9.34 4.71
N GLY A 113 11.61 -10.25 5.65
CA GLY A 113 10.94 -11.52 5.39
C GLY A 113 9.50 -11.38 4.88
N LEU A 114 8.83 -10.26 5.18
CA LEU A 114 7.49 -9.93 4.68
C LEU A 114 7.48 -9.24 3.31
N GLY A 115 8.65 -8.95 2.74
CA GLY A 115 8.79 -8.31 1.42
C GLY A 115 9.01 -6.80 1.46
N PHE A 116 9.24 -6.21 2.64
CA PHE A 116 9.69 -4.82 2.73
C PHE A 116 11.17 -4.70 2.33
N ARG A 117 11.52 -3.61 1.66
CA ARG A 117 12.88 -3.38 1.13
C ARG A 117 13.43 -2.00 1.51
N GLY A 118 12.78 -1.31 2.44
CA GLY A 118 13.19 -0.02 2.97
C GLY A 118 12.29 0.45 4.11
N LEU A 119 12.68 1.58 4.71
CA LEU A 119 11.93 2.35 5.71
C LEU A 119 11.60 3.75 5.17
#